data_AF-A0A315BTH5-F1
#
_entry.id   AF-A0A315BTH5-F1
#
_cell.length_a   1.000
_cell.length_b   1.000
_cell.length_c   1.000
_cell.angle_alpha   90.00
_cell.angle_beta   90.00
_cell.angle_gamma   90.00
#
_symmetry.space_group_name_H-M   'P 1'
#
loop_
_entity.id
_entity.type
_entity.pdbx_description
1 polymer ?
#
loop_
_entity_poly.entity_id
_entity_poly.type
_entity_poly.pdbx_seq_one_letter_code
_entity_poly.pdbx_strand_id
1 'polypeptide(L)' 'MESALALATGIEAKVCADIAARQLLGIGKYGVTVQENPLPLRQWLQHAYEECLDQAVYLRRAMQEIDKGQA' A
#
# COMPACT_ATOMS: atom_id res chain seq x y z
N MET A 1 11.97 30.62 10.29
CA MET A 1 11.17 30.59 9.06
C MET A 1 10.52 29.22 9.01
N GLU A 2 9.29 29.11 9.51
CA GLU A 2 8.52 27.87 9.33
C GLU A 2 8.35 27.65 7.83
N SER A 3 8.86 26.53 7.34
CA SER A 3 8.54 26.08 5.99
C SER A 3 7.04 25.82 5.97
N ALA A 4 6.29 26.57 5.16
CA ALA A 4 4.94 26.16 4.82
C ALA A 4 5.03 24.73 4.28
N LEU A 5 4.31 23.78 4.91
CA LEU A 5 4.26 22.42 4.42
C LEU A 5 3.71 22.46 3.00
N ALA A 6 4.52 22.12 2.01
CA ALA A 6 4.04 21.94 0.65
C ALA A 6 3.13 20.70 0.66
N LEU A 7 1.83 20.91 0.52
CA LEU A 7 0.88 19.81 0.34
C LEU A 7 0.93 19.34 -1.12
N ALA A 8 0.87 18.03 -1.32
CA ALA A 8 0.69 17.45 -2.65
C ALA A 8 -0.65 17.93 -3.26
N THR A 9 -0.67 18.10 -4.57
CA THR A 9 -1.88 18.42 -5.36
C THR A 9 -2.11 17.35 -6.42
N GLY A 10 -3.26 17.34 -7.10
CA GLY A 10 -3.47 16.45 -8.25
C GLY A 10 -3.58 14.97 -7.90
N ILE A 11 -2.86 14.11 -8.63
CA ILE A 11 -2.89 12.65 -8.43
C ILE A 11 -2.13 12.28 -7.16
N GLU A 12 -1.03 12.97 -6.88
CA GLU A 12 -0.21 12.77 -5.70
C GLU A 12 -1.01 13.03 -4.42
N ALA A 13 -1.88 14.04 -4.41
CA ALA A 13 -2.79 14.30 -3.29
C ALA A 13 -3.76 13.13 -3.03
N LYS A 14 -4.26 12.50 -4.11
CA LYS A 14 -5.14 11.34 -3.99
C LYS A 14 -4.39 10.12 -3.43
N VAL A 15 -3.16 9.89 -3.88
CA VAL A 15 -2.30 8.84 -3.32
C VAL A 15 -2.03 9.08 -1.83
N CYS A 16 -1.78 10.33 -1.41
CA CYS A 16 -1.65 10.65 0.02
C CYS A 16 -2.94 10.33 0.81
N ALA A 17 -4.12 10.61 0.24
CA ALA A 17 -5.39 10.27 0.86
C ALA A 17 -5.60 8.74 0.96
N ASP A 18 -5.23 7.99 -0.07
CA ASP A 18 -5.30 6.52 -0.08
C ASP A 18 -4.39 5.91 0.98
N ILE A 19 -3.18 6.47 1.17
CA ILE A 19 -2.25 6.08 2.23
C ILE A 19 -2.89 6.28 3.62
N ALA A 20 -3.48 7.45 3.86
CA ALA A 20 -4.16 7.74 5.13
C ALA A 20 -5.37 6.81 5.37
N ALA A 21 -6.18 6.55 4.34
CA ALA A 21 -7.30 5.62 4.43
C ALA A 21 -6.83 4.18 4.73
N ARG A 22 -5.76 3.72 4.08
CA ARG A 22 -5.15 2.41 4.35
C ARG A 22 -4.60 2.31 5.78
N GLN A 23 -4.03 3.38 6.32
CA GLN A 23 -3.59 3.42 7.71
C GLN A 23 -4.77 3.20 8.67
N LEU A 24 -5.90 3.88 8.46
CA LEU A 24 -7.10 3.71 9.29
C LEU A 24 -7.63 2.26 9.26
N LEU A 25 -7.67 1.64 8.08
CA LEU A 25 -8.03 0.23 7.94
C LEU A 25 -7.05 -0.70 8.67
N GLY A 26 -5.75 -0.41 8.55
CA GLY A 26 -4.69 -1.16 9.24
C GLY A 26 -4.83 -1.07 10.77
N ILE A 27 -5.04 0.13 11.30
CA ILE A 27 -5.30 0.35 12.73
C ILE A 27 -6.56 -0.42 13.16
N GLY A 28 -7.64 -0.38 12.38
CA GLY A 28 -8.87 -1.14 12.67
C GLY A 28 -8.66 -2.66 12.69
N LYS A 29 -7.82 -3.19 11.79
CA LYS A 29 -7.55 -4.63 11.67
C LYS A 29 -6.55 -5.15 12.70
N TYR A 30 -5.48 -4.40 12.95
CA TYR A 30 -4.33 -4.86 13.73
C TYR A 30 -4.21 -4.17 15.10
N GLY A 31 -4.94 -3.08 15.34
CA GLY A 31 -4.92 -2.31 16.59
C GLY A 31 -3.71 -1.41 16.78
N VAL A 32 -2.83 -1.29 15.77
CA VAL A 32 -1.54 -0.62 15.87
C VAL A 32 -1.14 -0.02 14.53
N THR A 33 -0.41 1.10 14.55
CA THR A 33 0.16 1.71 13.35
C THR A 33 1.37 0.93 12.84
N VAL A 34 1.74 1.12 11.57
CA VAL A 34 3.00 0.61 11.01
C VAL A 34 4.19 1.04 11.88
N GLN A 35 4.25 2.31 12.31
CA GLN A 35 5.34 2.83 13.14
C GLN A 35 5.47 2.13 14.51
N GLU A 36 4.35 1.80 15.15
CA GLU A 36 4.33 1.23 16.50
C GLU A 36 4.25 -0.31 16.50
N ASN A 37 4.27 -0.93 15.33
CA ASN A 37 4.10 -2.37 15.20
C ASN A 37 5.31 -3.12 15.81
N PRO A 38 5.11 -4.01 16.81
CA PRO A 38 6.19 -4.66 17.55
C PRO A 38 6.85 -5.83 16.80
N LEU A 39 6.43 -6.13 15.57
CA LEU A 39 6.98 -7.24 14.80
C LEU A 39 8.49 -7.05 14.55
N PRO A 40 9.31 -8.11 14.67
CA PRO A 40 10.71 -8.07 14.27
C PRO A 40 10.87 -7.79 12.77
N LEU A 41 11.96 -7.12 12.38
CA LEU A 41 12.24 -6.77 10.97
C LEU A 41 12.10 -7.95 10.00
N ARG A 42 12.49 -9.18 10.40
CA ARG A 42 12.35 -10.35 9.53
C ARG A 42 10.89 -10.67 9.19
N GLN A 43 9.98 -10.51 10.14
CA GLN A 43 8.55 -10.76 9.92
C GLN A 43 7.94 -9.67 9.05
N TRP A 44 8.36 -8.42 9.24
CA TRP A 44 8.01 -7.32 8.33
C TRP A 44 8.40 -7.61 6.88
N LEU A 45 9.65 -8.02 6.66
CA LEU A 45 10.13 -8.34 5.32
C LEU A 45 9.40 -9.55 4.73
N GLN A 46 9.05 -10.53 5.56
CA GLN A 46 8.26 -11.68 5.12
C GLN A 46 6.86 -11.25 4.64
N HIS A 47 6.15 -10.43 5.42
CA HIS A 47 4.85 -9.91 5.01
C HIS A 47 4.93 -9.03 3.76
N ALA A 48 5.93 -8.15 3.67
CA ALA A 48 6.13 -7.33 2.48
C ALA A 48 6.40 -8.20 1.23
N TYR A 49 7.18 -9.26 1.37
CA TYR A 49 7.44 -10.21 0.29
C TYR A 49 6.17 -10.95 -0.14
N GLU A 50 5.34 -11.40 0.81
CA GLU A 50 4.06 -12.06 0.54
C GLU A 50 3.10 -11.13 -0.22
N GLU A 51 2.97 -9.86 0.20
CA GLU A 51 2.15 -8.85 -0.49
C GLU A 51 2.66 -8.56 -1.91
N CYS A 52 3.99 -8.60 -2.14
CA CYS A 52 4.54 -8.53 -3.49
C CYS A 52 4.18 -9.74 -4.36
N LEU A 53 4.09 -10.94 -3.79
CA LEU A 53 3.63 -12.12 -4.52
C LEU A 53 2.15 -12.00 -4.89
N ASP A 54 1.31 -11.50 -3.98
CA ASP A 54 -0.11 -11.22 -4.26
C ASP A 54 -0.26 -10.21 -5.41
N GLN A 55 0.51 -9.12 -5.39
CA GLN A 55 0.58 -8.17 -6.49
C GLN A 55 0.98 -8.85 -7.81
N ALA A 56 1.99 -9.71 -7.80
CA ALA A 56 2.44 -10.44 -8.99
C ALA A 56 1.34 -11.37 -9.54
N VAL A 57 0.55 -12.02 -8.69
CA VAL A 57 -0.60 -12.82 -9.10
C VAL A 57 -1.64 -11.98 -9.83
N TYR A 58 -2.00 -10.81 -9.29
CA TYR A 58 -2.94 -9.90 -9.96
C TYR A 58 -2.41 -9.41 -11.31
N LEU A 59 -1.13 -9.05 -11.40
CA LEU A 59 -0.51 -8.65 -12.67
C LEU A 59 -0.55 -9.79 -13.70
N ARG A 60 -0.20 -11.02 -13.29
CA ARG A 60 -0.27 -12.19 -14.16
C ARG A 60 -1.70 -12.44 -14.66
N ARG A 61 -2.69 -12.34 -13.78
CA ARG A 61 -4.12 -12.49 -14.11
C ARG A 61 -4.58 -11.42 -15.11
N ALA A 62 -4.18 -10.17 -14.91
CA ALA A 62 -4.55 -9.05 -15.77
C ALA A 62 -3.95 -9.19 -17.18
N MET A 63 -2.66 -9.55 -17.28
CA MET A 63 -2.03 -9.84 -18.58
C MET A 63 -2.76 -10.97 -19.31
N GLN A 64 -3.16 -12.03 -18.59
CA GLN A 64 -3.93 -13.12 -19.20
C GLN A 64 -5.30 -12.68 -19.74
N GLU A 65 -5.98 -11.70 -19.12
CA GLU A 65 -7.23 -11.17 -19.69
C GLU A 65 -6.98 -10.38 -20.96
N ILE A 66 -5.93 -9.56 -20.97
CA ILE A 66 -5.51 -8.82 -22.16
C ILE A 66 -5.20 -9.79 -23.31
N ASP A 67 -4.42 -10.84 -23.05
CA ASP A 67 -4.03 -11.84 -24.04
C ASP A 67 -5.23 -12.63 -24.61
N LYS A 68 -6.28 -12.81 -23.79
CA LYS A 68 -7.54 -13.43 -24.23
C LYS A 68 -8.50 -12.46 -24.94
N GLY A 69 -8.15 -11.17 -25.02
CA GLY A 69 -9.03 -10.13 -25.56
C GLY A 69 -10.22 -9.79 -24.66
N GLN A 70 -10.09 -9.96 -23.34
CA GLN A 70 -11.14 -9.73 -22.34
C GLN A 70 -10.98 -8.39 -21.60
N ALA A 71 -10.15 -7.48 -22.12
CA ALA A 71 -9.86 -6.16 -21.56
C ALA A 71 -10.07 -5.06 -22.60
#